data_AF-A0A535QF01-F1
#
_entry.id   AF-A0A535QF01-F1
#
_cell.length_a   1.000
_cell.length_b   1.000
_cell.length_c   1.000
_cell.angle_alpha   90.00
_cell.angle_beta   90.00
_cell.angle_gamma   90.00
#
_symmetry.space_group_name_H-M   'P 1'
#
loop_
_entity.id
_entity.type
_entity.pdbx_description
1 polymer ?
#
loop_
_entity_poly.entity_id
_entity_poly.type
_entity_poly.pdbx_seq_one_letter_code
_entity_poly.pdbx_strand_id
1 'polypeptide(L)'
;MDASPRASATDTTGTSTNGSGRRGVIELARVAVEDTIRLVQQEVQLAKIEIQEMLRSNLRAAIFLGVAGLCGLLFFIMLLVFIALLIPAHALVAGIEAVVFLVLAVALGLSGKGMLKIGPPPKTITTLKEDAEWAKQVLKRNGK
;
A
#
# COMPACT_ATOMS: atom_id res chain seq x y z
N MET A 1 49.34 -9.23 -81.03
CA MET A 1 49.13 -10.51 -80.34
C MET A 1 49.64 -10.24 -78.94
N ASP A 2 48.81 -9.83 -77.98
CA ASP A 2 47.80 -10.68 -77.35
C ASP A 2 46.53 -9.95 -76.92
N ALA A 3 45.47 -10.74 -76.80
CA ALA A 3 44.09 -10.32 -76.66
C ALA A 3 43.65 -10.13 -75.20
N SER A 4 42.80 -9.13 -74.99
CA SER A 4 41.63 -9.22 -74.09
C SER A 4 40.38 -9.37 -75.00
N PRO A 5 39.17 -9.88 -74.60
CA PRO A 5 38.55 -9.65 -73.28
C PRO A 5 37.50 -10.69 -72.74
N ARG A 6 37.12 -10.45 -71.47
CA ARG A 6 35.77 -10.53 -70.85
C ARG A 6 35.21 -11.85 -70.24
N ALA A 7 34.57 -11.60 -69.09
CA ALA A 7 33.45 -12.31 -68.46
C ALA A 7 33.80 -13.39 -67.43
N SER A 8 33.70 -13.01 -66.16
CA SER A 8 32.91 -13.75 -65.17
C SER A 8 32.62 -12.80 -64.01
N ALA A 9 31.55 -12.01 -64.18
CA ALA A 9 30.80 -11.52 -63.05
C ALA A 9 30.12 -12.74 -62.42
N THR A 10 30.65 -13.23 -61.32
CA THR A 10 29.85 -13.99 -60.37
C THR A 10 29.63 -13.11 -59.17
N ASP A 11 28.60 -12.30 -59.35
CA ASP A 11 27.69 -11.85 -58.33
C ASP A 11 27.36 -13.03 -57.39
N THR A 12 28.00 -13.08 -56.23
CA THR A 12 27.50 -13.85 -55.09
C THR A 12 27.25 -12.87 -53.95
N THR A 13 26.37 -11.92 -54.24
CA THR A 13 25.52 -11.29 -53.23
C THR A 13 24.57 -12.37 -52.67
N GLY A 14 25.16 -13.30 -51.91
CA GLY A 14 24.46 -14.32 -51.12
C GLY A 14 23.72 -13.64 -49.98
N THR A 15 22.57 -13.08 -50.33
CA THR A 15 21.58 -12.52 -49.42
C THR A 15 21.09 -13.63 -48.50
N SER A 16 21.69 -13.75 -47.31
CA SER A 16 21.19 -14.57 -46.20
C SER A 16 21.58 -13.95 -44.86
N THR A 17 21.18 -12.70 -44.64
CA THR A 17 21.36 -11.98 -43.36
C THR A 17 20.06 -11.41 -42.78
N ASN A 18 18.91 -11.60 -43.43
CA ASN A 18 17.63 -11.05 -42.96
C ASN A 18 17.05 -11.81 -41.73
N GLY A 19 17.48 -13.06 -41.50
CA GLY A 19 16.99 -13.88 -40.38
C GLY A 19 17.70 -13.64 -39.03
N SER A 20 18.89 -13.05 -39.00
CA SER A 20 19.71 -12.86 -37.79
C SER A 20 19.46 -11.51 -37.13
N GLY A 21 19.36 -10.43 -37.91
CA GLY A 21 19.02 -9.09 -37.40
C GLY A 21 17.64 -9.06 -36.74
N ARG A 22 16.65 -9.76 -37.33
CA ARG A 22 15.30 -9.87 -36.76
C ARG A 22 15.26 -10.70 -35.47
N ARG A 23 16.14 -11.69 -35.32
CA ARG A 23 16.31 -12.44 -34.06
C ARG A 23 17.01 -11.61 -32.98
N GLY A 24 18.05 -10.85 -33.35
CA GLY A 24 18.77 -9.97 -32.42
C GLY A 24 17.90 -8.85 -31.84
N VAL A 25 17.04 -8.22 -32.64
CA VAL A 25 16.09 -7.21 -32.12
C VAL A 25 15.02 -7.82 -31.21
N ILE A 26 14.63 -9.08 -31.45
CA ILE A 26 13.71 -9.82 -30.57
C ILE A 26 14.41 -10.18 -29.25
N GLU A 27 15.69 -10.57 -29.30
CA GLU A 27 16.51 -10.87 -28.12
C GLU A 27 16.68 -9.63 -27.23
N LEU A 28 17.03 -8.49 -27.82
CA LEU A 28 17.20 -7.21 -27.10
C LEU A 28 15.88 -6.70 -26.51
N ALA A 29 14.79 -6.82 -27.25
CA ALA A 29 13.46 -6.49 -26.73
C ALA A 29 13.08 -7.40 -25.55
N ARG A 30 13.43 -8.69 -25.61
CA ARG A 30 13.19 -9.64 -24.53
C ARG A 30 13.99 -9.28 -23.28
N VAL A 31 15.28 -8.95 -23.42
CA VAL A 31 16.14 -8.53 -22.31
C VAL A 31 15.64 -7.22 -21.68
N ALA A 32 15.27 -6.23 -22.50
CA ALA A 32 14.73 -4.96 -22.00
C ALA A 32 13.40 -5.14 -21.24
N VAL A 33 12.53 -6.04 -21.69
CA VAL A 33 11.30 -6.41 -20.99
C VAL A 33 11.61 -7.12 -19.67
N GLU A 34 12.55 -8.06 -19.67
CA GLU A 34 12.98 -8.80 -18.47
C GLU A 34 13.54 -7.85 -17.40
N ASP A 35 14.37 -6.88 -17.80
CA ASP A 35 14.96 -5.89 -16.89
C ASP A 35 13.90 -4.91 -16.35
N THR A 36 12.94 -4.50 -17.19
CA THR A 36 11.81 -3.67 -16.74
C THR A 36 10.96 -4.42 -15.71
N ILE A 37 10.69 -5.72 -15.92
CA ILE A 37 9.97 -6.55 -14.96
C ILE A 37 10.74 -6.65 -13.63
N ARG A 38 12.06 -6.80 -13.67
CA ARG A 38 12.90 -6.82 -12.46
C ARG A 38 12.85 -5.51 -11.68
N LEU A 39 12.94 -4.36 -12.35
CA LEU A 39 12.83 -3.06 -11.70
C LEU A 39 11.48 -2.86 -11.02
N VAL A 40 10.39 -3.22 -11.71
CA VAL A 40 9.04 -3.15 -11.13
C VAL A 40 8.91 -4.07 -9.90
N GLN A 41 9.47 -5.28 -9.96
CA GLN A 41 9.48 -6.18 -8.79
C GLN A 41 10.28 -5.60 -7.62
N GLN A 42 11.34 -4.84 -7.88
CA GLN A 42 12.15 -4.20 -6.83
C GLN A 42 11.42 -3.01 -6.20
N GLU A 43 10.83 -2.13 -7.01
CA GLU A 43 9.98 -1.01 -6.56
C GLU A 43 8.83 -1.51 -5.67
N VAL A 44 8.15 -2.60 -6.06
CA VAL A 44 7.09 -3.23 -5.26
C VAL A 44 7.62 -3.78 -3.94
N GLN A 45 8.80 -4.41 -3.95
CA GLN A 45 9.42 -4.91 -2.72
C GLN A 45 9.81 -3.78 -1.77
N LEU A 46 10.35 -2.68 -2.31
CA LEU A 46 10.75 -1.51 -1.52
C LEU A 46 9.54 -0.82 -0.91
N ALA A 47 8.50 -0.56 -1.71
CA ALA A 47 7.24 0.01 -1.25
C ALA A 47 6.59 -0.86 -0.15
N LYS A 48 6.68 -2.19 -0.27
CA LYS A 48 6.18 -3.11 0.76
C LYS A 48 6.93 -2.95 2.09
N ILE A 49 8.24 -2.78 2.06
CA ILE A 49 9.07 -2.59 3.27
C ILE A 49 8.70 -1.27 3.94
N GLU A 50 8.65 -0.18 3.17
CA GLU A 50 8.32 1.15 3.69
C GLU A 50 6.93 1.19 4.34
N ILE A 51 5.93 0.59 3.69
CA ILE A 51 4.57 0.46 4.26
C ILE A 51 4.61 -0.39 5.54
N GLN A 52 5.36 -1.49 5.57
CA GLN A 52 5.47 -2.33 6.77
C GLN A 52 6.12 -1.59 7.94
N GLU A 53 7.11 -0.74 7.68
CA GLU A 53 7.80 0.03 8.70
C GLU A 53 6.93 1.18 9.24
N MET A 54 6.24 1.91 8.35
CA MET A 54 5.21 2.88 8.76
C MET A 54 4.10 2.22 9.58
N LEU A 55 3.66 1.02 9.19
CA LEU A 55 2.61 0.31 9.90
C LEU A 55 3.09 -0.18 11.27
N ARG A 56 4.31 -0.71 11.37
CA ARG A 56 4.89 -1.17 12.64
C ARG A 56 5.09 -0.03 13.63
N SER A 57 5.62 1.11 13.18
CA SER A 57 5.83 2.29 14.02
C SER A 57 4.50 2.89 14.48
N ASN A 58 3.54 3.06 13.58
CA ASN A 58 2.19 3.54 13.92
C ASN A 58 1.44 2.56 14.83
N LEU A 59 1.58 1.25 14.62
CA LEU A 59 0.95 0.25 15.48
C LEU A 59 1.54 0.28 16.89
N ARG A 60 2.87 0.39 17.01
CA ARG A 60 3.53 0.51 18.32
C ARG A 60 3.07 1.78 19.04
N ALA A 61 3.02 2.92 18.34
CA ALA A 61 2.49 4.16 18.89
C ALA A 61 1.02 4.02 19.33
N ALA A 62 0.18 3.38 18.51
CA ALA A 62 -1.22 3.13 18.85
C ALA A 62 -1.39 2.24 20.08
N ILE A 63 -0.55 1.20 20.24
CA ILE A 63 -0.54 0.36 21.45
C ILE A 63 -0.18 1.19 22.68
N PHE A 64 0.90 1.97 22.63
CA PHE A 64 1.29 2.82 23.76
C PHE A 64 0.21 3.85 24.10
N LEU A 65 -0.39 4.49 23.10
CA LEU A 65 -1.48 5.44 23.31
C LEU A 65 -2.72 4.76 23.92
N GLY A 66 -3.04 3.55 23.45
CA GLY A 66 -4.13 2.74 23.99
C GLY A 66 -3.91 2.35 25.45
N VAL A 67 -2.70 1.88 25.79
CA VAL A 67 -2.31 1.56 27.17
C VAL A 67 -2.33 2.81 28.06
N ALA A 68 -1.75 3.92 27.59
CA ALA A 68 -1.77 5.19 28.32
C ALA A 68 -3.22 5.68 28.57
N GLY A 69 -4.09 5.57 27.57
CA GLY A 69 -5.51 5.88 27.69
C GLY A 69 -6.21 4.99 28.73
N LEU A 70 -5.94 3.68 28.72
CA LEU A 70 -6.48 2.75 29.71
C LEU A 70 -5.98 3.04 31.12
N CYS A 71 -4.68 3.27 31.30
CA CYS A 71 -4.09 3.65 32.58
C CYS A 71 -4.68 4.97 33.10
N GLY A 72 -4.84 5.98 32.23
CA GLY A 72 -5.48 7.25 32.58
C GLY A 72 -6.92 7.08 33.02
N LEU A 73 -7.69 6.22 32.34
CA LEU A 73 -9.06 5.88 32.73
C LEU A 73 -9.11 5.21 34.11
N LEU A 74 -8.27 4.21 34.36
CA LEU A 74 -8.19 3.53 35.66
C LEU A 74 -7.76 4.48 36.78
N PHE A 75 -6.78 5.35 36.51
CA PHE A 75 -6.36 6.39 37.46
C PHE A 75 -7.54 7.29 37.84
N PHE A 76 -8.32 7.76 36.86
CA PHE A 76 -9.48 8.60 37.12
C PHE A 76 -10.55 7.88 37.95
N ILE A 77 -10.82 6.60 37.67
CA ILE A 77 -11.71 5.76 38.49
C ILE A 77 -11.21 5.67 39.93
N MET A 78 -9.94 5.34 40.14
CA MET A 78 -9.36 5.23 41.49
C MET A 78 -9.34 6.58 42.22
N LEU A 79 -9.10 7.68 41.51
CA LEU A 79 -9.12 9.02 42.09
C LEU A 79 -10.52 9.39 42.59
N LEU A 80 -11.57 9.09 41.82
CA LEU A 80 -12.95 9.31 42.24
C LEU A 80 -13.28 8.46 43.48
N VAL A 81 -13.02 7.15 43.44
CA VAL A 81 -13.20 6.26 44.60
C VAL A 81 -12.49 6.78 45.85
N PHE A 82 -11.25 7.28 45.70
CA PHE A 82 -10.51 7.89 46.80
C PHE A 82 -11.21 9.13 47.36
N ILE A 83 -11.73 10.01 46.51
CA ILE A 83 -12.52 11.18 46.92
C ILE A 83 -13.80 10.75 47.64
N ALA A 84 -14.52 9.75 47.13
CA ALA A 84 -15.72 9.21 47.77
C ALA A 84 -15.47 8.67 49.18
N LEU A 85 -14.29 8.10 49.43
CA LEU A 85 -13.90 7.61 50.76
C LEU A 85 -13.59 8.74 51.74
N LEU A 86 -13.14 9.90 51.26
CA LEU A 86 -12.83 11.07 52.09
C LEU A 86 -14.08 11.83 52.56
N ILE A 87 -15.22 11.65 51.89
CA ILE A 87 -16.45 12.40 52.16
C ILE A 87 -17.47 11.48 52.86
N PRO A 88 -18.02 11.85 54.02
CA PRO A 88 -18.96 10.99 54.78
C PRO A 88 -20.30 10.74 54.07
N ALA A 89 -20.65 11.55 53.06
CA ALA A 89 -21.85 11.41 52.24
C ALA A 89 -21.65 10.45 51.04
N HIS A 90 -21.18 9.23 51.31
CA HIS A 90 -20.73 8.27 50.28
C HIS A 90 -21.75 8.02 49.15
N ALA A 91 -23.06 7.97 49.46
CA ALA A 91 -24.10 7.72 48.46
C ALA A 91 -24.29 8.85 47.46
N LEU A 92 -24.20 10.12 47.90
CA LEU A 92 -24.31 11.27 47.02
C LEU A 92 -23.07 11.40 46.13
N VAL A 93 -21.89 11.15 46.69
CA VAL A 93 -20.63 11.18 45.92
C VAL A 93 -20.61 10.08 44.87
N ALA A 94 -20.95 8.85 45.25
CA ALA A 94 -21.06 7.74 44.30
C ALA A 94 -22.08 8.01 43.18
N GLY A 95 -23.19 8.67 43.50
CA GLY A 95 -24.19 9.10 42.51
C GLY A 95 -23.65 10.11 41.50
N ILE A 96 -22.89 11.11 41.96
CA ILE A 96 -22.26 12.11 41.08
C ILE A 96 -21.21 11.45 40.19
N GLU A 97 -20.37 10.57 40.76
CA GLU A 97 -19.37 9.81 40.02
C GLU A 97 -20.00 8.96 38.91
N ALA A 98 -21.09 8.26 39.22
CA ALA A 98 -21.81 7.45 38.24
C ALA A 98 -22.32 8.30 37.06
N VAL A 99 -22.85 9.50 37.32
CA VAL A 99 -23.30 10.44 36.26
C VAL A 99 -22.11 10.92 35.43
N VAL A 100 -20.99 11.27 36.05
CA VAL A 100 -19.76 11.69 35.34
C VAL A 100 -19.28 10.58 34.41
N PHE A 101 -19.21 9.33 34.87
CA PHE A 101 -18.81 8.20 34.04
C PHE A 101 -19.79 7.88 32.93
N LEU A 102 -21.10 8.01 33.17
CA LEU A 102 -22.12 7.82 32.15
C LEU A 102 -21.93 8.84 31.01
N VAL A 103 -21.72 10.12 31.34
CA VAL A 103 -21.46 11.18 30.36
C VAL A 103 -20.17 10.91 29.59
N LEU A 104 -19.08 10.56 30.29
CA LEU A 104 -17.81 10.21 29.66
C LEU A 104 -17.94 9.01 28.72
N ALA A 105 -18.65 7.95 29.14
CA ALA A 105 -18.88 6.76 28.33
C ALA A 105 -19.68 7.07 27.05
N VAL A 106 -20.73 7.89 27.15
CA VAL A 106 -21.52 8.33 25.98
C VAL A 106 -20.65 9.19 25.05
N ALA A 107 -19.90 10.16 25.58
CA ALA A 107 -19.05 11.04 24.78
C ALA A 107 -17.94 10.27 24.05
N LEU A 108 -17.24 9.38 24.75
CA LEU A 108 -16.20 8.51 24.18
C LEU A 108 -16.79 7.49 23.20
N GLY A 109 -17.96 6.93 23.50
CA GLY A 109 -18.64 5.98 22.62
C GLY A 109 -19.06 6.62 21.28
N LEU A 110 -19.63 7.82 21.33
CA LEU A 110 -20.01 8.57 20.13
C LEU A 110 -18.79 9.04 19.33
N SER A 111 -17.77 9.58 20.01
CA SER A 111 -16.54 10.06 19.37
C SER A 111 -15.75 8.91 18.74
N GLY A 112 -15.58 7.80 19.48
CA GLY A 112 -14.91 6.59 19.01
C GLY A 112 -15.60 5.96 17.82
N LYS A 113 -16.95 5.93 17.81
CA LYS A 113 -17.74 5.47 16.66
C LYS A 113 -17.48 6.30 15.39
N GLY A 114 -17.26 7.61 15.53
CA GLY A 114 -16.90 8.48 14.40
C GLY A 114 -15.46 8.30 13.90
N MET A 115 -14.55 7.91 14.78
CA MET A 115 -13.13 7.66 14.45
C MET A 115 -12.89 6.28 13.83
N LEU A 116 -13.83 5.35 13.99
CA LEU A 116 -13.77 3.99 13.46
C LEU A 116 -13.97 3.98 11.93
N LYS A 117 -12.96 4.43 11.19
CA LYS A 117 -12.87 4.17 9.74
C LYS A 117 -12.27 2.78 9.52
N ILE A 118 -13.07 1.74 9.75
CA ILE A 118 -12.77 0.39 9.29
C ILE A 118 -13.01 0.38 7.79
N GLY A 119 -12.01 0.87 7.06
CA GLY A 119 -11.96 0.86 5.61
C GLY A 119 -10.56 0.43 5.18
N PRO A 120 -10.44 -0.39 4.13
CA PRO A 120 -9.13 -0.77 3.59
C PRO A 120 -8.29 0.48 3.27
N PRO A 121 -6.95 0.40 3.42
CA PRO A 121 -6.07 1.57 3.35
C PRO A 121 -6.30 2.39 2.06
N PRO A 122 -6.53 3.71 2.18
CA PRO A 122 -7.12 4.53 1.11
C PRO A 122 -6.22 4.69 -0.13
N LYS A 123 -4.91 4.47 0.01
CA LYS A 123 -3.95 4.65 -1.09
C LYS A 123 -3.87 3.45 -2.03
N THR A 124 -4.20 2.24 -1.56
CA THR A 124 -4.00 1.01 -2.35
C THR A 124 -5.21 0.66 -3.22
N ILE A 125 -6.42 1.05 -2.81
CA ILE A 125 -7.63 0.73 -3.56
C ILE A 125 -7.87 1.64 -4.75
N THR A 126 -7.42 2.89 -4.70
CA THR A 126 -7.65 3.83 -5.81
C THR A 126 -6.83 3.44 -7.03
N THR A 127 -5.54 3.14 -6.85
CA THR A 127 -4.64 2.75 -7.95
C THR A 127 -5.03 1.39 -8.54
N LEU A 128 -5.37 0.40 -7.70
CA LEU A 128 -5.82 -0.91 -8.19
C LEU A 128 -7.17 -0.85 -8.92
N LYS A 129 -8.06 0.10 -8.56
CA LYS A 129 -9.33 0.29 -9.27
C LYS A 129 -9.13 0.98 -10.62
N GLU A 130 -8.29 2.02 -10.70
CA GLU A 130 -7.98 2.68 -11.97
C GLU A 130 -7.27 1.73 -12.95
N ASP A 131 -6.34 0.92 -12.48
CA ASP A 131 -5.64 -0.08 -13.31
C ASP A 131 -6.60 -1.16 -13.82
N ALA A 132 -7.55 -1.61 -12.99
CA ALA A 132 -8.59 -2.56 -13.38
C ALA A 132 -9.59 -1.96 -14.39
N GLU A 133 -9.93 -0.68 -14.25
CA GLU A 133 -10.79 0.02 -15.20
C GLU A 133 -10.08 0.27 -16.54
N TRP A 134 -8.81 0.65 -16.53
CA TRP A 134 -8.01 0.79 -17.74
C TRP A 134 -7.86 -0.55 -18.47
N ALA A 135 -7.58 -1.64 -17.76
CA ALA A 135 -7.52 -2.99 -18.32
C ALA A 135 -8.87 -3.43 -18.96
N LYS A 136 -10.00 -3.12 -18.31
CA LYS A 136 -11.33 -3.37 -18.88
C LYS A 136 -11.60 -2.56 -20.15
N GLN A 137 -11.17 -1.30 -20.19
CA GLN A 137 -11.34 -0.44 -21.37
C GLN A 137 -10.51 -0.93 -22.55
N VAL A 138 -9.28 -1.41 -22.31
CA VAL A 138 -8.42 -2.00 -23.35
C VAL A 138 -9.02 -3.30 -23.91
N LEU A 139 -9.54 -4.18 -23.05
CA LEU A 139 -10.22 -5.41 -23.49
C LEU A 139 -11.49 -5.12 -24.28
N LYS A 140 -12.27 -4.11 -23.89
CA LYS A 140 -13.51 -3.71 -24.59
C LYS A 140 -13.24 -3.06 -25.95
N ARG A 141 -12.07 -2.41 -26.12
CA ARG A 141 -11.69 -1.74 -27.37
C ARG A 141 -11.20 -2.70 -28.46
N ASN A 142 -10.58 -3.83 -28.08
CA ASN A 142 -10.07 -4.84 -29.02
C ASN A 142 -11.10 -5.91 -29.43
N GLY A 143 -12.35 -5.81 -28.96
CA GLY A 143 -13.44 -6.75 -29.25
C GLY A 143 -14.37 -6.36 -30.41
N LYS A 144 -13.95 -5.46 -31.30
CA LYS A 144 -14.64 -5.11 -32.56
C LYS A 144 -13.68 -5.29 -33.73
#